data_AF-A0A2V1B1Z7-F1
#
_entry.id   AF-A0A2V1B1Z7-F1
#
_cell.length_a   1.000
_cell.length_b   1.000
_cell.length_c   1.000
_cell.angle_alpha   90.00
_cell.angle_beta   90.00
_cell.angle_gamma   90.00
#
_symmetry.space_group_name_H-M   'P 1'
#
loop_
_entity.id
_entity.type
_entity.pdbx_description
1 polymer ?
#
loop_
_entity_poly.entity_id
_entity_poly.type
_entity_poly.pdbx_seq_one_letter_code
_entity_poly.pdbx_strand_id
1 'polypeptide(L)'
;AVHSLITNMRIISSFNPESFGEKMRFRNLIFGKIARLGLPLIWFTLNPKDIGNIFVVRLAGEEISLDEPGIKSKLLQLTIKNPSLVAQFFHVVVTSFFTCFFKTLSREPGIFGTVASHFGIVE
;
A
#
# COMPACT_ATOMS: atom_id res chain seq x y z
N ALA A 1 26.60 4.06 -28.57
CA ALA A 1 25.26 4.61 -28.87
C ALA A 1 24.18 4.08 -27.91
N VAL A 2 23.92 2.77 -27.88
CA VAL A 2 22.84 2.14 -27.07
C VAL A 2 22.94 2.44 -25.57
N HIS A 3 24.15 2.39 -24.99
CA HIS A 3 24.33 2.64 -23.55
C HIS A 3 24.00 4.09 -23.15
N SER A 4 24.30 5.06 -24.02
CA SER A 4 23.98 6.48 -23.79
C SER A 4 22.46 6.71 -23.88
N LEU A 5 21.79 6.04 -24.82
CA LEU A 5 20.33 6.10 -24.94
C LEU A 5 19.63 5.53 -23.70
N ILE A 6 20.07 4.36 -23.20
CA ILE A 6 19.51 3.76 -21.98
C ILE A 6 19.70 4.68 -20.77
N THR A 7 20.88 5.29 -20.63
CA THR A 7 21.14 6.26 -19.55
C THR A 7 20.22 7.48 -19.66
N ASN A 8 20.08 8.08 -20.84
CA ASN A 8 19.22 9.23 -21.03
C ASN A 8 17.74 8.91 -20.78
N MET A 9 17.28 7.74 -21.24
CA MET A 9 15.92 7.26 -20.99
C MET A 9 15.67 7.02 -19.50
N ARG A 10 16.63 6.48 -18.75
CA ARG A 10 16.56 6.32 -17.29
C ARG A 10 16.53 7.65 -16.55
N ILE A 11 17.29 8.65 -17.02
CA ILE A 11 17.30 10.00 -16.44
C ILE A 11 15.92 10.64 -16.61
N ILE A 12 15.35 10.58 -17.81
CA ILE A 12 14.02 11.17 -18.09
C ILE A 12 12.93 10.41 -17.31
N SER A 13 12.99 9.08 -17.27
CA SER A 13 11.98 8.27 -16.56
C SER A 13 12.10 8.30 -15.04
N SER A 14 13.21 8.82 -14.49
CA SER A 14 13.46 8.86 -13.05
C SER A 14 12.46 9.70 -12.25
N PHE A 15 11.68 10.54 -12.93
CA PHE A 15 10.64 11.38 -12.33
C PHE A 15 9.24 10.75 -12.38
N ASN A 16 9.09 9.60 -13.04
CA ASN A 16 7.83 8.89 -13.07
C ASN A 16 7.62 8.11 -11.76
N PRO A 17 6.38 7.97 -11.29
CA PRO A 17 6.04 7.02 -10.23
C PRO A 17 6.61 5.63 -10.53
N GLU A 18 7.01 4.90 -9.49
CA GLU A 18 7.58 3.53 -9.57
C GLU A 18 8.89 3.40 -10.36
N SER A 19 9.47 4.51 -10.82
CA SER A 19 10.74 4.52 -11.54
C SER A 19 11.92 4.13 -10.64
N PHE A 20 13.06 3.85 -11.28
CA PHE A 20 14.32 3.62 -10.56
C PHE A 20 14.74 4.83 -9.71
N GLY A 21 14.46 6.06 -10.19
CA GLY A 21 14.74 7.29 -9.45
C GLY A 21 13.96 7.37 -8.15
N GLU A 22 12.66 7.09 -8.19
CA GLU A 22 11.80 7.06 -7.01
C GLU A 22 12.24 5.99 -6.01
N LYS A 23 12.61 4.79 -6.48
CA LYS A 23 13.16 3.73 -5.62
C LYS A 23 14.46 4.16 -4.94
N MET A 24 15.36 4.83 -5.66
CA MET A 24 16.59 5.39 -5.10
C MET A 24 16.28 6.48 -4.05
N ARG A 25 15.30 7.35 -4.33
CA ARG A 25 14.84 8.39 -3.39
C ARG A 25 14.29 7.77 -2.11
N PHE A 26 13.42 6.77 -2.20
CA PHE A 26 12.89 6.07 -1.02
C PHE A 26 13.99 5.40 -0.20
N ARG A 27 14.96 4.75 -0.87
CA ARG A 27 16.12 4.17 -0.20
C ARG A 27 16.89 5.24 0.60
N ASN A 28 17.18 6.39 0.00
CA ASN A 28 17.88 7.48 0.67
C ASN A 28 17.07 8.03 1.87
N LEU A 29 15.74 8.13 1.75
CA LEU A 29 14.87 8.55 2.85
C LEU A 29 14.88 7.55 4.02
N ILE A 30 14.87 6.25 3.73
CA ILE A 30 14.96 5.18 4.74
C ILE A 30 16.31 5.29 5.47
N PHE A 31 17.43 5.36 4.76
CA PHE A 31 18.75 5.46 5.39
C PHE A 31 18.92 6.77 6.17
N GLY A 32 18.38 7.89 5.67
CA GLY A 32 18.36 9.15 6.40
C GLY A 32 17.56 9.06 7.71
N LYS A 33 16.42 8.37 7.71
CA LYS A 33 15.66 8.09 8.94
C LYS A 33 16.45 7.20 9.90
N ILE A 34 17.12 6.16 9.40
CA ILE A 34 17.93 5.26 10.22
C ILE A 34 19.10 6.02 10.88
N ALA A 35 19.79 6.87 10.12
CA ALA A 35 20.88 7.68 10.65
C ALA A 35 20.41 8.64 11.75
N ARG A 36 19.18 9.15 11.67
CA ARG A 36 18.61 10.10 12.64
C ARG A 36 17.95 9.44 13.86
N LEU A 37 17.26 8.31 13.65
CA LEU A 37 16.36 7.70 14.65
C LEU A 37 16.81 6.32 15.11
N GLY A 38 17.88 5.77 14.54
CA GLY A 38 18.32 4.40 14.78
C GLY A 38 17.60 3.38 13.88
N LEU A 39 17.90 2.10 14.11
CA LEU A 39 17.34 1.00 13.34
C LEU A 39 15.83 0.86 13.57
N PRO A 40 15.05 0.46 12.55
CA PRO A 40 13.64 0.16 12.73
C PRO A 40 13.48 -1.03 13.69
N LEU A 41 12.60 -0.88 14.68
CA LEU A 41 12.30 -1.95 15.64
C LEU A 41 11.45 -3.06 15.01
N ILE A 42 10.57 -2.69 14.07
CA ILE A 42 9.60 -3.60 13.48
C ILE A 42 9.48 -3.32 11.97
N TRP A 43 9.31 -4.40 11.20
CA TRP A 43 9.06 -4.36 9.76
C TRP A 43 7.76 -5.10 9.45
N PHE A 44 6.95 -4.55 8.55
CA PHE A 44 5.70 -5.16 8.10
C PHE A 44 5.65 -5.24 6.57
N THR A 45 5.11 -6.35 6.08
CA THR A 45 4.67 -6.49 4.69
C THR A 45 3.15 -6.63 4.70
N LEU A 46 2.46 -5.63 4.16
CA LEU A 46 1.00 -5.66 4.04
C LEU A 46 0.63 -6.18 2.66
N ASN A 47 -0.12 -7.26 2.62
CA ASN A 47 -0.68 -7.81 1.38
C ASN A 47 -2.21 -7.93 1.52
N PRO A 48 -2.97 -6.83 1.35
CA PRO A 48 -4.42 -6.87 1.40
C PRO A 48 -4.95 -7.80 0.32
N LYS A 49 -5.59 -8.91 0.72
CA LYS A 49 -6.24 -9.83 -0.21
C LYS A 49 -7.54 -9.21 -0.71
N ASP A 50 -7.50 -8.68 -1.91
CA ASP A 50 -8.57 -7.99 -2.63
C ASP A 50 -9.44 -8.96 -3.45
N ILE A 51 -8.82 -9.94 -4.13
CA ILE A 51 -9.53 -10.88 -5.00
C ILE A 51 -10.52 -11.74 -4.21
N GLY A 52 -11.80 -11.58 -4.54
CA GLY A 52 -12.88 -12.32 -3.90
C GLY A 52 -13.16 -11.84 -2.47
N ASN A 53 -12.72 -10.63 -2.10
CA ASN A 53 -12.95 -10.07 -0.78
C ASN A 53 -14.31 -9.36 -0.73
N ILE A 54 -15.11 -9.69 0.28
CA ILE A 54 -16.43 -9.09 0.49
C ILE A 54 -16.37 -7.58 0.75
N PHE A 55 -15.30 -7.08 1.37
CA PHE A 55 -15.16 -5.65 1.65
C PHE A 55 -15.00 -4.83 0.37
N VAL A 56 -14.34 -5.37 -0.66
CA VAL A 56 -14.21 -4.71 -1.98
C VAL A 56 -15.58 -4.48 -2.58
N VAL A 57 -16.46 -5.49 -2.49
CA VAL A 57 -17.80 -5.39 -3.06
C VAL A 57 -18.74 -4.56 -2.17
N ARG A 58 -18.57 -4.58 -0.86
CA ARG A 58 -19.32 -3.69 0.03
C ARG A 58 -18.96 -2.21 -0.20
N LEU A 59 -17.72 -1.91 -0.55
CA LEU A 59 -17.30 -0.57 -1.00
C LEU A 59 -17.95 -0.16 -2.34
N ALA A 60 -18.42 -1.12 -3.14
CA ALA A 60 -19.20 -0.86 -4.36
C ALA A 60 -20.64 -0.40 -4.07
N GLY A 61 -21.11 -0.51 -2.82
CA GLY A 61 -22.52 -0.29 -2.46
C GLY A 61 -23.43 -1.49 -2.75
N GLU A 62 -22.87 -2.64 -3.11
CA GLU A 62 -23.62 -3.87 -3.37
C GLU A 62 -23.95 -4.59 -2.05
N GLU A 63 -25.24 -4.88 -1.83
CA GLU A 63 -25.66 -5.75 -0.72
C GLU A 63 -25.51 -7.21 -1.14
N ILE A 64 -24.76 -7.96 -0.36
CA ILE A 64 -24.49 -9.36 -0.67
C ILE A 64 -24.82 -10.25 0.52
N SER A 65 -25.55 -11.32 0.24
CA SER A 65 -25.70 -12.43 1.19
C SER A 65 -24.51 -13.38 1.05
N LEU A 66 -23.87 -13.70 2.18
CA LEU A 66 -22.80 -14.71 2.22
C LEU A 66 -23.29 -16.12 1.89
N ASP A 67 -24.60 -16.34 2.02
CA ASP A 67 -25.26 -17.63 1.77
C ASP A 67 -25.69 -17.78 0.30
N GLU A 68 -25.46 -16.77 -0.56
CA GLU A 68 -25.80 -16.83 -1.97
C GLU A 68 -24.94 -17.88 -2.70
N PRO A 69 -25.55 -18.87 -3.39
CA PRO A 69 -24.81 -19.85 -4.16
C PRO A 69 -24.01 -19.16 -5.26
N GLY A 70 -22.71 -19.48 -5.37
CA GLY A 70 -21.82 -18.87 -6.35
C GLY A 70 -21.21 -17.52 -5.93
N ILE A 71 -21.36 -17.10 -4.67
CA ILE A 71 -20.83 -15.84 -4.15
C ILE A 71 -19.34 -15.61 -4.49
N LYS A 72 -18.50 -16.63 -4.39
CA LYS A 72 -17.07 -16.52 -4.73
C LYS A 72 -16.83 -16.07 -6.17
N SER A 73 -17.62 -16.59 -7.12
CA SER A 73 -17.53 -16.21 -8.53
C SER A 73 -18.01 -14.78 -8.75
N LYS A 74 -19.11 -14.39 -8.08
CA LYS A 74 -19.65 -13.02 -8.12
C LYS A 74 -18.65 -12.00 -7.56
N LEU A 75 -18.05 -12.27 -6.40
CA LEU A 75 -17.02 -11.42 -5.80
C LEU A 75 -15.80 -11.26 -6.74
N LEU A 76 -15.35 -12.36 -7.35
CA LEU A 76 -14.26 -12.34 -8.31
C LEU A 76 -14.57 -11.45 -9.51
N GLN A 77 -15.76 -11.61 -10.13
CA GLN A 77 -16.17 -10.82 -11.28
C GLN A 77 -16.27 -9.32 -10.95
N LEU A 78 -16.83 -8.98 -9.79
CA LEU A 78 -16.97 -7.58 -9.37
C LEU A 78 -15.61 -6.93 -9.11
N THR A 79 -14.67 -7.67 -8.53
CA THR A 79 -13.29 -7.21 -8.31
C THR A 79 -12.61 -6.90 -9.65
N ILE A 80 -12.68 -7.84 -10.61
CA ILE A 80 -12.04 -7.70 -11.93
C ILE A 80 -12.64 -6.54 -12.73
N LYS A 81 -13.97 -6.35 -12.66
CA LYS A 81 -14.66 -5.30 -13.42
C LYS A 81 -14.40 -3.89 -12.86
N ASN A 82 -13.96 -3.76 -11.62
CA ASN A 82 -13.87 -2.47 -10.93
C ASN A 82 -12.50 -2.27 -10.24
N PRO A 83 -11.41 -2.06 -11.00
CA PRO A 83 -10.07 -1.86 -10.44
C PRO A 83 -9.98 -0.66 -9.49
N SER A 84 -10.82 0.36 -9.68
CA SER A 84 -10.88 1.51 -8.76
C SER A 84 -11.35 1.13 -7.35
N LEU A 85 -12.26 0.17 -7.22
CA LEU A 85 -12.71 -0.31 -5.90
C LEU A 85 -11.63 -1.12 -5.19
N VAL A 86 -10.84 -1.87 -5.97
CA VAL A 86 -9.65 -2.56 -5.45
C VAL A 86 -8.65 -1.57 -4.87
N ALA A 87 -8.37 -0.48 -5.59
CA ALA A 87 -7.48 0.58 -5.12
C ALA A 87 -8.02 1.27 -3.86
N GLN A 88 -9.32 1.54 -3.80
CA GLN A 88 -9.96 2.10 -2.60
C GLN A 88 -9.89 1.13 -1.41
N PHE A 89 -10.17 -0.15 -1.62
CA PHE A 89 -10.02 -1.18 -0.60
C PHE A 89 -8.59 -1.23 -0.06
N PHE A 90 -7.59 -1.25 -0.96
CA PHE A 90 -6.18 -1.21 -0.57
C PHE A 90 -5.88 0.01 0.31
N HIS A 91 -6.32 1.20 -0.13
CA HIS A 91 -6.12 2.44 0.61
C HIS A 91 -6.78 2.41 2.00
N VAL A 92 -8.01 1.90 2.09
CA VAL A 92 -8.74 1.76 3.36
C VAL A 92 -8.02 0.79 4.30
N VAL A 93 -7.57 -0.37 3.81
CA VAL A 93 -6.87 -1.36 4.63
C VAL A 93 -5.55 -0.79 5.17
N VAL A 94 -4.74 -0.19 4.30
CA VAL A 94 -3.44 0.39 4.70
C VAL A 94 -3.63 1.54 5.70
N THR A 95 -4.57 2.45 5.43
CA THR A 95 -4.86 3.58 6.33
C THR A 95 -5.40 3.10 7.67
N SER A 96 -6.28 2.10 7.66
CA SER A 96 -6.83 1.49 8.87
C SER A 96 -5.74 0.78 9.69
N PHE A 97 -4.78 0.13 9.03
CA PHE A 97 -3.65 -0.47 9.71
C PHE A 97 -2.85 0.58 10.51
N PHE A 98 -2.50 1.71 9.91
CA PHE A 98 -1.80 2.79 10.62
C PHE A 98 -2.66 3.48 11.69
N THR A 99 -3.94 3.69 11.41
CA THR A 99 -4.86 4.37 12.32
C THR A 99 -5.20 3.52 13.54
N CYS A 100 -5.43 2.21 13.35
CA CYS A 100 -5.89 1.33 14.43
C CYS A 100 -4.72 0.70 15.20
N PHE A 101 -3.68 0.20 14.52
CA PHE A 101 -2.59 -0.51 15.19
C PHE A 101 -1.58 0.46 15.79
N PHE A 102 -1.19 1.48 15.04
CA PHE A 102 -0.15 2.43 15.46
C PHE A 102 -0.70 3.74 16.00
N LYS A 103 -1.99 4.02 15.77
CA LYS A 103 -2.62 5.28 16.16
C LYS A 103 -1.82 6.50 15.70
N THR A 104 -1.20 6.45 14.51
CA THR A 104 -0.29 7.51 14.03
C THR A 104 -0.95 8.88 13.86
N LEU A 105 -2.29 8.91 13.76
CA LEU A 105 -3.10 10.13 13.65
C LEU A 105 -3.69 10.58 15.00
N SER A 106 -3.47 9.83 16.07
CA SER A 106 -3.93 10.13 17.43
C SER A 106 -2.74 10.45 18.34
N ARG A 107 -3.02 11.11 19.47
CA ARG A 107 -2.02 11.34 20.53
C ARG A 107 -1.87 10.13 21.46
N GLU A 108 -2.70 9.11 21.30
CA GLU A 108 -2.66 7.90 22.10
C GLU A 108 -1.65 6.88 21.54
N PRO A 109 -0.97 6.11 22.42
CA PRO A 109 -0.11 5.03 21.97
C PRO A 109 -0.93 3.92 21.29
N GLY A 110 -0.38 3.39 20.20
CA GLY A 110 -0.89 2.19 19.54
C GLY A 110 -0.50 0.91 20.28
N ILE A 111 -0.76 -0.25 19.67
CA ILE A 111 -0.44 -1.56 20.27
C ILE A 111 1.06 -1.79 20.48
N PHE A 112 1.90 -1.05 19.76
CA PHE A 112 3.37 -1.07 19.87
C PHE A 112 3.91 0.11 20.68
N GLY A 113 3.05 0.82 21.41
CA GLY A 113 3.40 2.05 22.12
C GLY A 113 3.44 3.27 21.21
N THR A 114 4.24 4.26 21.60
CA THR A 114 4.39 5.53 20.87
C THR A 114 5.33 5.36 19.68
N VAL A 115 4.85 5.68 18.48
CA VAL A 115 5.65 5.60 17.24
C VAL A 115 6.39 6.90 17.00
N ALA A 116 7.73 6.87 17.07
CA ALA A 116 8.56 8.05 16.78
C ALA A 116 8.61 8.40 15.28
N SER A 117 8.56 7.40 14.40
CA SER A 117 8.49 7.57 12.94
C SER A 117 8.04 6.27 12.29
N HIS A 118 7.38 6.38 11.14
CA HIS A 118 7.13 5.27 10.22
C HIS A 118 7.58 5.66 8.80
N PHE A 119 7.73 4.67 7.94
CA PHE A 119 7.97 4.83 6.51
C PHE A 119 7.31 3.65 5.80
N GLY A 120 6.57 3.93 4.73
CA GLY A 120 5.87 2.91 3.95
C GLY A 120 6.03 3.19 2.47
N ILE A 121 6.14 2.13 1.69
CA ILE A 121 6.17 2.14 0.23
C ILE A 121 5.21 1.09 -0.29
N VAL A 122 4.70 1.31 -1.50
CA VAL A 122 3.92 0.34 -2.27
C VAL A 122 4.78 -0.06 -3.46
N GLU A 123 4.74 -1.35 -3.82
CA GLU A 123 5.43 -1.87 -5.00
C GLU A 123 4.67 -1.60 -6.29
#